data_AF-A0A7J5ZBK4-F1
#
_entry.id   AF-A0A7J5ZBK4-F1
#
_cell.length_a   1.000
_cell.length_b   1.000
_cell.length_c   1.000
_cell.angle_alpha   90.00
_cell.angle_beta   90.00
_cell.angle_gamma   90.00
#
_symmetry.space_group_name_H-M   'P 1'
#
loop_
_entity.id
_entity.type
_entity.pdbx_description
1 polymer ?
#
loop_
_entity_poly.entity_id
_entity_poly.type
_entity_poly.pdbx_seq_one_letter_code
_entity_poly.pdbx_strand_id
1 'polypeptide(L)' 'MAEMLLGKPLFKGNLDQLREIMKITGTPAADFVVKLQSQDAKNYIRSLPKVPKKDLHSIFSKASSNGR' A
#
# COMPACT_ATOMS: atom_id res chain seq x y z
N MET A 1 1.30 11.81 -8.00
CA MET A 1 -0.13 11.88 -8.40
C MET A 1 -1.09 11.57 -7.24
N ALA A 2 -0.96 10.46 -6.51
CA ALA A 2 -1.91 10.11 -5.44
C ALA A 2 -2.09 11.20 -4.34
N GLU A 3 -1.00 11.82 -3.90
CA GLU A 3 -1.05 12.90 -2.89
C GLU A 3 -1.75 14.16 -3.42
N MET A 4 -1.63 14.44 -4.72
CA MET A 4 -2.31 15.56 -5.38
C MET A 4 -3.82 15.34 -5.47
N LEU A 5 -4.25 14.08 -5.65
CA LEU A 5 -5.67 13.72 -5.66
C LEU A 5 -6.29 13.75 -4.26
N LEU A 6 -5.48 13.53 -3.21
CA LEU A 6 -5.94 13.47 -1.82
C LEU A 6 -5.74 14.77 -1.05
N GLY A 7 -4.93 15.70 -1.55
CA GLY A 7 -4.54 16.94 -0.88
C GLY A 7 -3.68 16.73 0.38
N LYS A 8 -3.14 15.52 0.56
CA LYS A 8 -2.35 15.12 1.74
C LYS A 8 -1.42 13.95 1.39
N PRO A 9 -0.33 13.75 2.16
CA PRO A 9 0.54 12.61 1.96
C PRO A 9 -0.21 11.28 2.06
N LEU A 10 -0.01 10.41 1.07
CA LEU A 10 -0.69 9.10 0.99
C LEU A 10 -0.10 8.15 2.03
N PHE A 11 1.21 8.26 2.26
CA PHE A 11 1.95 7.49 3.25
C PHE A 11 2.77 8.46 4.10
N LYS A 12 2.63 8.40 5.43
CA LYS A 12 3.44 9.21 6.34
C LYS A 12 4.79 8.52 6.55
N GLY A 13 5.90 9.26 6.41
CA GLY A 13 7.25 8.70 6.47
C GLY A 13 7.62 8.15 7.85
N ASN A 14 7.77 6.82 7.95
CA ASN A 14 8.42 6.05 9.03
C ASN A 14 8.46 4.55 8.62
N LEU A 15 8.99 3.66 9.46
CA LEU A 15 9.02 2.19 9.26
C LEU A 15 7.62 1.59 9.02
N ASP A 16 6.57 2.24 9.52
CA ASP A 16 5.17 1.88 9.24
C ASP A 16 4.70 2.18 7.81
N GLN A 17 5.52 2.85 7.00
CA GLN A 17 5.20 3.17 5.60
C GLN A 17 4.95 1.90 4.78
N LEU A 18 5.70 0.82 5.02
CA LEU A 18 5.46 -0.46 4.34
C LEU A 18 4.10 -1.06 4.71
N ARG A 19 3.69 -0.96 5.98
CA ARG A 19 2.35 -1.37 6.42
C ARG A 19 1.26 -0.54 5.76
N GLU A 20 1.44 0.79 5.70
CA GLU A 20 0.48 1.68 5.04
C GLU A 20 0.35 1.38 3.55
N ILE A 21 1.46 1.10 2.85
CA ILE A 21 1.45 0.64 1.46
C ILE A 21 0.66 -0.67 1.34
N MET A 22 0.97 -1.67 2.17
CA MET A 22 0.32 -2.97 2.13
C MET A 22 -1.18 -2.92 2.47
N LYS A 23 -1.65 -1.93 3.25
CA LYS A 23 -3.08 -1.71 3.48
C LYS A 23 -3.84 -1.32 2.21
N ILE A 24 -3.15 -0.78 1.21
CA ILE A 24 -3.75 -0.39 -0.09
C ILE A 24 -3.48 -1.48 -1.13
N THR A 25 -2.22 -1.90 -1.27
CA THR A 25 -1.81 -2.85 -2.31
C THR A 25 -2.19 -4.29 -1.97
N GLY A 26 -2.49 -4.59 -0.71
CA GLY A 26 -2.69 -5.94 -0.20
C GLY A 26 -1.37 -6.67 0.08
N THR A 27 -1.48 -7.87 0.65
CA THR A 27 -0.34 -8.75 0.88
C THR A 27 0.25 -9.22 -0.44
N PRO A 28 1.57 -9.07 -0.65
CA PRO A 28 2.23 -9.52 -1.87
C PRO A 28 2.17 -11.05 -2.01
N ALA A 29 2.09 -11.52 -3.25
CA ALA A 29 2.10 -12.94 -3.57
C ALA A 29 3.43 -13.61 -3.15
N ALA A 30 3.37 -14.92 -2.89
CA ALA A 30 4.55 -15.68 -2.45
C ALA A 30 5.73 -15.56 -3.44
N ASP A 31 5.45 -15.55 -4.75
CA ASP A 31 6.46 -15.38 -5.80
C ASP A 31 7.19 -14.04 -5.72
N PHE A 32 6.50 -12.99 -5.27
CA PHE A 32 7.10 -11.69 -5.04
C PHE A 32 7.96 -11.69 -3.78
N VAL A 33 7.50 -12.33 -2.70
CA VAL A 33 8.26 -12.43 -1.45
C VAL A 33 9.57 -13.20 -1.65
N VAL A 34 9.56 -14.26 -2.47
CA VAL A 34 10.77 -15.04 -2.78
C VAL A 34 11.84 -14.21 -3.49
N LYS A 35 11.43 -13.27 -4.35
CA LYS A 35 12.32 -12.37 -5.10
C LYS A 35 12.99 -11.29 -4.26
N LEU A 36 12.56 -11.07 -3.01
CA LEU A 36 13.22 -10.13 -2.11
C LEU A 36 14.64 -10.59 -1.79
N GLN A 37 15.60 -9.68 -1.74
CA GLN A 37 16.99 -10.01 -1.39
C GLN A 37 17.20 -10.06 0.13
N SER A 38 16.46 -9.25 0.89
CA SER A 38 16.56 -9.21 2.36
C SER A 38 15.74 -10.33 3.01
N GLN A 39 16.41 -11.15 3.82
CA GLN A 39 15.75 -12.16 4.63
C GLN A 39 14.86 -11.54 5.71
N ASP A 40 15.30 -10.43 6.30
CA ASP A 40 14.51 -9.68 7.29
C ASP A 40 13.23 -9.13 6.67
N ALA A 41 13.28 -8.61 5.44
CA ALA A 41 12.09 -8.16 4.72
C ALA A 41 11.12 -9.32 4.42
N LYS A 42 11.63 -10.50 4.07
CA LYS A 42 10.81 -11.71 3.88
C LYS A 42 10.11 -12.10 5.19
N ASN A 43 10.87 -12.15 6.28
CA ASN A 43 10.35 -12.52 7.59
C ASN A 43 9.33 -11.50 8.09
N TYR A 44 9.58 -10.21 7.88
CA TYR A 44 8.65 -9.13 8.20
C TYR A 44 7.34 -9.27 7.43
N ILE A 45 7.38 -9.45 6.10
CA ILE A 45 6.16 -9.61 5.31
C ILE A 45 5.38 -10.88 5.71
N ARG A 46 6.09 -11.96 6.05
CA ARG A 46 5.47 -13.22 6.52
C ARG A 46 4.84 -13.11 7.91
N SER A 47 5.33 -12.22 8.77
CA SER A 47 4.77 -12.00 10.11
C SER A 47 3.56 -11.06 10.11
N LEU A 48 3.35 -10.30 9.02
CA LEU A 48 2.18 -9.45 8.88
C LEU A 48 0.91 -10.27 8.58
N PRO A 49 -0.26 -9.84 9.11
CA PRO A 49 -1.53 -10.45 8.75
C PRO A 49 -1.82 -10.26 7.25
N LYS A 50 -2.52 -11.22 6.65
CA LYS A 50 -2.95 -11.12 5.25
C LYS A 50 -3.97 -9.99 5.10
N VAL A 51 -3.72 -9.07 4.18
CA VAL A 51 -4.57 -7.92 3.90
C VAL A 51 -5.04 -8.00 2.45
N PRO A 52 -6.36 -7.93 2.17
CA PRO A 52 -6.85 -7.86 0.80
C PRO A 52 -6.49 -6.52 0.17
N LYS A 53 -6.26 -6.52 -1.15
CA LYS A 53 -6.07 -5.29 -1.93
C LYS A 53 -7.33 -4.45 -1.84
N LYS A 54 -7.18 -3.16 -1.55
CA LYS A 54 -8.30 -2.22 -1.54
C LYS A 54 -8.63 -1.74 -2.95
N ASP A 55 -9.90 -1.42 -3.15
CA ASP A 55 -10.32 -0.71 -4.35
C ASP A 55 -9.81 0.73 -4.33
N LEU A 56 -9.07 1.09 -5.38
CA LEU A 56 -8.51 2.43 -5.55
C LEU A 56 -9.61 3.45 -5.84
N HIS A 57 -10.73 3.06 -6.47
CA HIS A 57 -11.86 3.96 -6.70
C HIS A 57 -12.48 4.43 -5.38
N SER A 58 -12.61 3.52 -4.40
CA SER A 58 -13.06 3.88 -3.05
C SER A 58 -12.10 4.85 -2.36
N ILE A 59 -10.78 4.63 -2.48
CA ILE A 59 -9.74 5.47 -1.86
C ILE A 59 -9.69 6.87 -2.48
N PHE A 60 -9.80 6.96 -3.81
CA PHE A 60 -9.76 8.21 -4.56
C PHE A 60 -11.15 8.71 -4.94
N SER A 61 -12.20 8.37 -4.19
CA SER A 61 -13.58 8.73 -4.52
C SER A 61 -13.80 10.25 -4.69
N LYS A 62 -13.03 11.08 -3.99
CA LYS A 62 -13.01 12.55 -4.16
C LYS A 62 -12.35 13.05 -5.45
N ALA A 63 -11.53 12.22 -6.10
CA ALA A 63 -10.87 12.58 -7.35
C ALA A 63 -11.82 12.56 -8.56
N SER A 64 -12.93 11.81 -8.47
CA SER A 64 -13.85 11.63 -9.60
C SER A 64 -14.93 12.72 -9.72
N SER A 65 -15.06 13.66 -8.79
CA SER A 65 -16.17 14.63 -8.75
C SER A 65 -15.80 16.09 -9.03
N ASN A 66 -14.54 16.41 -9.35
CA ASN A 66 -14.10 17.81 -9.57
C ASN A 66 -13.64 18.09 -11.02
N GLY A 67 -14.21 17.38 -11.98
CA GLY A 67 -14.07 17.67 -13.42
C GLY A 67 -15.38 18.15 -14.02
N ARG A 68 -15.91 19.28 -13.57
CA ARG A 68 -16.89 20.11 -14.30
C ARG A 68 -16.61 21.57 -14.02
#